data_AF-A0AAE4JYE5-F1
#
_entry.id   AF-A0AAE4JYE5-F1
#
_cell.length_a   1.000
_cell.length_b   1.000
_cell.length_c   1.000
_cell.angle_alpha   90.00
_cell.angle_beta   90.00
_cell.angle_gamma   90.00
#
_symmetry.space_group_name_H-M   'P 1'
#
loop_
_entity.id
_entity.type
_entity.pdbx_description
1 polymer ?
#
loop_
_entity_poly.entity_id
_entity_poly.type
_entity_poly.pdbx_seq_one_letter_code
_entity_poly.pdbx_strand_id
1 'polypeptide(L)'
;MLHRLSRWFLLLSLPVGILTTTLPARSAQNLSLVYGPFQRSVPMSEVSSFAETGQATGRLQALLRLVPQNEQEELLKALRLKLPIGVVQVNKLLNSPIGKQVVEKVSPVILRRDKAGTFAISGALLTAAGSKDGLGLLSFLESYPAETMTVDLRGLSKLFSQTEGLGALLGGALGR
;
A
#
# COMPACT_ATOMS: atom_id res chain seq x y z
N MET A 1 -45.29 -57.25 20.43
CA MET A 1 -44.20 -56.26 20.47
C MET A 1 -43.16 -56.64 19.44
N LEU A 2 -43.38 -56.29 18.17
CA LEU A 2 -42.42 -56.45 17.07
C LEU A 2 -43.01 -55.76 15.83
N HIS A 3 -42.11 -55.09 15.11
CA HIS A 3 -42.20 -54.65 13.71
C HIS A 3 -43.27 -53.63 13.28
N ARG A 4 -42.78 -52.41 13.00
CA ARG A 4 -43.10 -51.54 11.85
C ARG A 4 -42.37 -50.20 12.10
N LEU A 5 -41.25 -49.91 11.44
CA LEU A 5 -41.14 -49.03 10.27
C LEU A 5 -39.62 -48.98 9.98
N SER A 6 -39.02 -49.80 9.10
CA SER A 6 -39.00 -49.71 7.64
C SER A 6 -38.73 -48.30 7.08
N ARG A 7 -37.50 -48.16 6.56
CA ARG A 7 -37.11 -47.36 5.38
C ARG A 7 -37.09 -45.82 5.49
N TRP A 8 -36.25 -45.25 6.35
CA TRP A 8 -35.87 -43.82 6.23
C TRP A 8 -34.35 -43.65 6.34
N PHE A 9 -33.60 -44.47 5.59
CA PHE A 9 -32.13 -44.47 5.55
C PHE A 9 -31.54 -43.63 4.40
N LEU A 10 -32.25 -42.60 3.93
CA LEU A 10 -31.76 -41.80 2.81
C LEU A 10 -31.82 -40.30 3.11
N LEU A 11 -30.62 -39.72 3.00
CA LEU A 11 -30.33 -38.35 2.58
C LEU A 11 -30.44 -37.28 3.67
N LEU A 12 -29.35 -37.12 4.43
CA LEU A 12 -28.95 -35.79 4.87
C LEU A 12 -27.43 -35.65 4.93
N SER A 13 -26.75 -35.85 3.79
CA SER A 13 -25.43 -35.23 3.60
C SER A 13 -25.67 -33.75 3.29
N LEU A 14 -25.58 -32.89 4.30
CA LEU A 14 -25.57 -31.44 4.12
C LEU A 14 -24.14 -31.04 3.73
N PRO A 15 -23.84 -30.66 2.46
CA PRO A 15 -22.61 -29.94 2.22
C PRO A 15 -22.77 -28.57 2.88
N VAL A 16 -22.10 -28.35 4.00
CA VAL A 16 -21.95 -27.01 4.59
C VAL A 16 -21.11 -26.21 3.60
N GLY A 17 -21.78 -25.54 2.68
CA GLY A 17 -21.17 -24.58 1.78
C GLY A 17 -20.60 -23.46 2.62
N ILE A 18 -19.29 -23.48 2.85
CA ILE A 18 -18.57 -22.37 3.45
C ILE A 18 -18.62 -21.25 2.41
N LEU A 19 -19.63 -20.38 2.54
CA LEU A 19 -19.66 -19.08 1.88
C LEU A 19 -18.53 -18.26 2.51
N THR A 20 -17.31 -18.37 1.96
CA THR A 20 -16.25 -17.42 2.26
C THR A 20 -16.67 -16.09 1.67
N THR A 21 -17.41 -15.29 2.43
CA THR A 21 -17.59 -13.87 2.14
C THR A 21 -16.20 -13.24 2.15
N THR A 22 -15.62 -13.08 0.96
CA THR A 22 -14.47 -12.24 0.72
C THR A 22 -14.88 -10.83 1.11
N LEU A 23 -14.56 -10.43 2.35
CA LEU A 23 -14.68 -9.04 2.77
C LEU A 23 -13.92 -8.22 1.72
N PRO A 24 -14.58 -7.27 1.02
CA PRO A 24 -13.87 -6.41 0.10
C PRO A 24 -12.78 -5.71 0.91
N ALA A 25 -11.52 -5.96 0.54
CA ALA A 25 -10.39 -5.27 1.15
C ALA A 25 -10.68 -3.78 1.00
N ARG A 26 -10.95 -3.10 2.13
CA ARG A 26 -11.20 -1.65 2.15
C ARG A 26 -9.88 -0.96 1.82
N SER A 27 -9.65 -0.79 0.52
CA SER A 27 -8.59 0.00 -0.05
C SER A 27 -8.76 1.47 0.33
N ALA A 28 -7.66 2.22 0.44
CA ALA A 28 -7.71 3.64 0.68
C ALA A 28 -8.43 4.36 -0.47
N GLN A 29 -9.64 4.87 -0.22
CA GLN A 29 -10.44 5.55 -1.24
C GLN A 29 -10.01 7.01 -1.41
N ASN A 30 -9.49 7.62 -0.34
CA ASN A 30 -9.03 9.00 -0.32
C ASN A 30 -7.64 9.11 0.29
N LEU A 31 -6.82 9.99 -0.25
CA LEU A 31 -5.47 10.28 0.21
C LEU A 31 -5.39 11.74 0.61
N SER A 32 -5.17 11.99 1.90
CA SER A 32 -5.03 13.34 2.46
C SER A 32 -3.60 13.82 2.28
N LEU A 33 -3.34 14.52 1.19
CA LEU A 33 -2.04 15.12 0.88
C LEU A 33 -1.85 16.39 1.71
N VAL A 34 -0.72 16.48 2.40
CA VAL A 34 -0.30 17.63 3.19
C VAL A 34 0.96 18.23 2.56
N TYR A 35 0.94 19.54 2.29
CA TYR A 35 2.09 20.31 1.84
C TYR A 35 2.21 21.61 2.65
N GLY A 36 3.00 21.58 3.72
CA GLY A 36 3.09 22.70 4.66
C GLY A 36 1.75 22.94 5.38
N PRO A 37 1.20 24.17 5.38
CA PRO A 37 -0.10 24.46 6.02
C PRO A 37 -1.30 23.99 5.18
N PHE A 38 -1.08 23.51 3.94
CA PHE A 38 -2.16 23.10 3.04
C PHE A 38 -2.42 21.61 3.14
N GLN A 39 -3.67 21.24 3.37
CA GLN A 39 -4.14 19.85 3.37
C GLN A 39 -5.28 19.70 2.36
N ARG A 40 -5.19 18.71 1.49
CA ARG A 40 -6.25 18.35 0.55
C ARG A 40 -6.47 16.85 0.53
N SER A 41 -7.72 16.45 0.71
CA SER A 41 -8.15 15.08 0.42
C SER A 41 -8.28 14.93 -1.09
N VAL A 42 -7.57 13.98 -1.67
CA VAL A 42 -7.55 13.66 -3.10
C VAL A 42 -8.03 12.22 -3.27
N PRO A 43 -8.97 11.93 -4.19
CA PRO A 43 -9.43 10.57 -4.41
C PRO A 43 -8.30 9.71 -5.01
N MET A 44 -8.25 8.44 -4.63
CA MET A 44 -7.21 7.51 -5.11
C MET A 44 -7.22 7.38 -6.65
N SER A 45 -8.37 7.55 -7.28
CA SER A 45 -8.52 7.57 -8.74
C SER A 45 -7.76 8.71 -9.42
N GLU A 46 -7.67 9.89 -8.81
CA GLU A 46 -6.88 11.01 -9.36
C GLU A 46 -5.37 10.71 -9.26
N VAL A 47 -4.93 10.04 -8.19
CA VAL A 47 -3.53 9.63 -7.99
C VAL A 47 -3.14 8.52 -8.97
N SER A 48 -4.00 7.53 -9.14
CA SER A 48 -3.81 6.44 -10.12
C SER A 48 -3.76 6.98 -11.55
N SER A 49 -4.71 7.86 -11.91
CA SER A 49 -4.72 8.50 -13.23
C SER A 49 -3.47 9.35 -13.47
N PHE A 50 -2.96 10.05 -12.45
CA PHE A 50 -1.69 10.77 -12.55
C PHE A 50 -0.50 9.82 -12.75
N ALA A 51 -0.46 8.69 -12.04
CA ALA A 51 0.59 7.69 -12.21
C ALA A 51 0.57 7.08 -13.63
N GLU A 52 -0.61 6.86 -14.22
CA GLU A 52 -0.74 6.34 -15.58
C GLU A 52 -0.40 7.40 -16.64
N THR A 53 -1.11 8.53 -16.62
CA THR A 53 -1.08 9.53 -17.70
C THR A 53 0.01 10.59 -17.54
N GLY A 54 0.54 10.76 -16.33
CA GLY A 54 1.40 11.89 -15.96
C GLY A 54 0.65 13.22 -15.84
N GLN A 55 -0.67 13.25 -16.03
CA GLN A 55 -1.48 14.46 -15.97
C GLN A 55 -2.33 14.45 -14.70
N ALA A 56 -2.09 15.44 -13.83
CA ALA A 56 -2.89 15.61 -12.64
C ALA A 56 -4.19 16.34 -12.98
N THR A 57 -5.29 15.88 -12.37
CA THR A 57 -6.63 16.45 -12.54
C THR A 57 -7.22 16.88 -11.20
N GLY A 58 -8.30 17.65 -11.23
CA GLY A 58 -9.11 17.95 -10.05
C GLY A 58 -8.35 18.52 -8.85
N ARG A 59 -8.48 17.86 -7.71
CA ARG A 59 -7.90 18.29 -6.42
C ARG A 59 -6.40 18.03 -6.38
N LEU A 60 -5.93 16.95 -7.03
CA LEU A 60 -4.50 16.68 -7.18
C LEU A 60 -3.81 17.79 -7.98
N GLN A 61 -4.40 18.22 -9.10
CA GLN A 61 -3.84 19.28 -9.93
C GLN A 61 -3.69 20.59 -9.15
N ALA A 62 -4.72 20.98 -8.40
CA ALA A 62 -4.70 22.20 -7.59
C ALA A 62 -3.59 22.16 -6.53
N LEU A 63 -3.31 20.99 -5.97
CA LEU A 63 -2.23 20.81 -5.00
C LEU A 63 -0.85 20.77 -5.65
N LEU A 64 -0.68 20.07 -6.77
CA LEU A 64 0.61 20.01 -7.48
C LEU A 64 1.06 21.38 -8.01
N ARG A 65 0.14 22.31 -8.31
CA ARG A 65 0.49 23.70 -8.64
C ARG A 65 1.31 24.42 -7.54
N LEU A 66 1.23 23.95 -6.29
CA LEU A 66 2.01 24.48 -5.17
C LEU A 66 3.37 23.79 -5.00
N VAL A 67 3.58 22.67 -5.71
CA VAL A 67 4.76 21.83 -5.61
C VAL A 67 5.72 22.17 -6.77
N PRO A 68 7.03 22.33 -6.51
CA PRO A 68 8.02 22.54 -7.56
C PRO A 68 8.01 21.43 -8.63
N GLN A 69 8.24 21.78 -9.90
CA GLN A 69 8.13 20.84 -11.01
C GLN A 69 9.07 19.62 -10.89
N ASN A 70 10.28 19.82 -10.35
CA ASN A 70 11.22 18.74 -10.05
C ASN A 70 10.67 17.73 -9.01
N GLU A 71 9.99 18.21 -7.97
CA GLU A 71 9.35 17.35 -6.97
C GLU A 71 8.13 16.62 -7.55
N GLN A 72 7.40 17.24 -8.48
CA GLN A 72 6.28 16.59 -9.18
C GLN A 72 6.76 15.42 -10.05
N GLU A 73 7.86 15.60 -10.79
CA GLU A 73 8.45 14.55 -11.62
C GLU A 73 8.95 13.38 -10.79
N GLU A 74 9.54 13.67 -9.63
CA GLU A 74 10.01 12.64 -8.70
C GLU A 74 8.85 11.86 -8.07
N LEU A 75 7.78 12.56 -7.67
CA LEU A 75 6.55 11.91 -7.21
C LEU A 75 5.98 11.00 -8.29
N LEU A 76 5.95 11.44 -9.55
CA LEU A 76 5.46 10.62 -10.67
C LEU A 76 6.34 9.38 -10.87
N LYS A 77 7.67 9.52 -10.80
CA LYS A 77 8.61 8.39 -10.86
C LYS A 77 8.39 7.40 -9.72
N ALA A 78 8.19 7.89 -8.50
CA ALA A 78 7.93 7.05 -7.34
C ALA A 78 6.59 6.30 -7.45
N LEU A 79 5.54 6.96 -7.94
CA LEU A 79 4.23 6.33 -8.16
C LEU A 79 4.26 5.25 -9.25
N ARG A 80 5.11 5.43 -10.27
CA ARG A 80 5.31 4.46 -11.36
C ARG A 80 6.28 3.32 -11.02
N LEU A 81 7.04 3.45 -9.93
CA LEU A 81 8.02 2.45 -9.53
C LEU A 81 7.29 1.14 -9.16
N LYS A 82 7.64 0.07 -9.88
CA LYS A 82 7.17 -1.29 -9.64
C LYS A 82 8.38 -2.17 -9.33
N LEU A 83 8.39 -2.79 -8.16
CA LEU A 83 9.39 -3.75 -7.75
C LEU A 83 8.80 -5.15 -7.97
N PRO A 84 9.42 -6.00 -8.83
CA PRO A 84 8.95 -7.36 -9.09
C PRO A 84 9.33 -8.30 -7.94
N ILE A 85 8.96 -7.93 -6.71
CA ILE A 85 9.15 -8.72 -5.50
C ILE A 85 7.83 -9.34 -5.09
N GLY A 86 7.83 -10.65 -4.89
CA GLY A 86 6.65 -11.40 -4.51
C GLY A 86 6.38 -11.38 -3.01
N VAL A 87 5.18 -11.85 -2.64
CA VAL A 87 4.69 -11.97 -1.26
C VAL A 87 5.70 -12.69 -0.36
N VAL A 88 6.35 -13.75 -0.85
CA VAL A 88 7.31 -14.54 -0.06
C VAL A 88 8.56 -13.73 0.28
N GLN A 89 9.09 -12.97 -0.68
CA GLN A 89 10.28 -12.12 -0.46
C GLN A 89 9.95 -10.96 0.48
N VAL A 90 8.78 -10.32 0.29
CA VAL A 90 8.32 -9.25 1.18
C VAL A 90 8.09 -9.75 2.60
N ASN A 91 7.48 -10.91 2.78
CA ASN A 91 7.28 -11.50 4.10
C ASN A 91 8.63 -11.82 4.79
N LYS A 92 9.62 -12.35 4.05
CA LYS A 92 10.96 -12.60 4.59
C LYS A 92 11.66 -11.29 4.98
N LEU A 93 11.54 -10.24 4.16
CA LEU A 93 12.09 -8.92 4.46
C LEU A 93 11.46 -8.34 5.73
N LEU A 94 10.13 -8.24 5.78
CA LEU A 94 9.38 -7.69 6.92
C LEU A 94 9.70 -8.39 8.25
N ASN A 95 9.93 -9.71 8.23
CA ASN A 95 10.29 -10.48 9.42
C ASN A 95 11.78 -10.39 9.80
N SER A 96 12.63 -9.83 8.93
CA SER A 96 14.06 -9.64 9.19
C SER A 96 14.34 -8.36 10.03
N PRO A 97 15.50 -8.28 10.72
CA PRO A 97 15.92 -7.06 11.42
C PRO A 97 15.99 -5.84 10.50
N ILE A 98 16.38 -6.04 9.23
CA ILE A 98 16.45 -5.01 8.20
C ILE A 98 15.05 -4.53 7.80
N GLY A 99 14.09 -5.43 7.60
CA GLY A 99 12.73 -5.01 7.24
C GLY A 99 12.02 -4.26 8.36
N LYS A 100 12.29 -4.61 9.63
CA LYS A 100 11.79 -3.84 10.79
C LYS A 100 12.33 -2.40 10.76
N GLN A 101 13.62 -2.21 10.46
CA GLN A 101 14.20 -0.87 10.32
C GLN A 101 13.63 -0.11 9.11
N VAL A 102 13.39 -0.79 7.98
CA VAL A 102 12.76 -0.17 6.80
C VAL A 102 11.35 0.31 7.14
N VAL A 103 10.54 -0.51 7.80
CA VAL A 103 9.19 -0.13 8.24
C VAL A 103 9.25 1.04 9.23
N GLU A 104 10.16 1.00 10.21
CA GLU A 104 10.35 2.11 11.17
C GLU A 104 10.75 3.44 10.50
N LYS A 105 11.51 3.38 9.40
CA LYS A 105 11.91 4.56 8.62
C LYS A 105 10.84 5.06 7.65
N VAL A 106 9.89 4.22 7.26
CA VAL A 106 8.75 4.59 6.41
C VAL A 106 7.55 5.09 7.23
N SER A 107 7.40 4.61 8.47
CA SER A 107 6.40 5.08 9.45
C SER A 107 6.33 6.59 9.71
N PRO A 108 7.37 7.42 9.50
CA PRO A 108 7.27 8.88 9.61
C PRO A 108 6.65 9.54 8.37
N VAL A 109 6.72 8.90 7.19
CA VAL A 109 6.18 9.42 5.91
C VAL A 109 4.66 9.28 5.85
N ILE A 110 4.17 8.21 6.47
CA ILE A 110 2.75 7.93 6.66
C ILE A 110 2.44 8.49 8.03
N LEU A 111 1.64 9.55 8.16
CA LEU A 111 1.47 10.37 9.38
C LEU A 111 0.85 9.64 10.60
N ARG A 112 1.03 8.32 10.72
CA ARG A 112 0.54 7.45 11.77
C ARG A 112 1.72 6.68 12.41
N ARG A 113 2.21 7.21 13.54
CA ARG A 113 3.43 6.76 14.24
C ARG A 113 3.19 5.71 15.32
N ASP A 114 1.97 5.23 15.51
CA ASP A 114 1.62 4.24 16.53
C ASP A 114 1.83 2.80 16.04
N LYS A 115 1.78 1.83 16.97
CA LYS A 115 1.94 0.40 16.63
C LYS A 115 0.95 -0.06 15.56
N ALA A 116 -0.27 0.49 15.50
CA ALA A 116 -1.22 0.14 14.46
C ALA A 116 -0.82 0.70 13.09
N GLY A 117 -0.06 1.81 13.03
CA GLY A 117 0.61 2.29 11.82
C GLY A 117 1.58 1.25 11.25
N THR A 118 2.48 0.72 12.09
CA THR A 118 3.45 -0.32 11.71
C THR A 118 2.78 -1.61 11.19
N PHE A 119 1.69 -2.04 11.84
CA PHE A 119 0.91 -3.20 11.36
C PHE A 119 0.20 -2.92 10.04
N ALA A 120 -0.36 -1.72 9.87
CA ALA A 120 -1.00 -1.35 8.61
C ALA A 120 -0.01 -1.26 7.45
N ILE A 121 1.20 -0.74 7.69
CA ILE A 121 2.27 -0.71 6.68
C ILE A 121 2.66 -2.13 6.28
N SER A 122 2.91 -3.00 7.26
CA SER A 122 3.28 -4.40 6.99
C SER A 122 2.18 -5.16 6.22
N GLY A 123 0.92 -4.99 6.62
CA GLY A 123 -0.24 -5.59 5.95
C GLY A 123 -0.44 -5.07 4.52
N ALA A 124 -0.30 -3.76 4.33
CA ALA A 124 -0.37 -3.12 3.02
C ALA A 124 0.75 -3.59 2.10
N LEU A 125 1.98 -3.69 2.60
CA LEU A 125 3.14 -4.17 1.84
C LEU A 125 2.97 -5.63 1.41
N LEU A 126 2.50 -6.49 2.31
CA LEU A 126 2.24 -7.90 2.02
C LEU A 126 1.15 -8.07 0.96
N THR A 127 0.07 -7.29 1.07
CA THR A 127 -1.05 -7.31 0.13
C THR A 127 -0.64 -6.75 -1.24
N ALA A 128 0.11 -5.64 -1.26
CA ALA A 128 0.62 -5.02 -2.47
C ALA A 128 1.61 -5.92 -3.22
N ALA A 129 2.43 -6.70 -2.51
CA ALA A 129 3.33 -7.69 -3.10
C ALA A 129 2.61 -8.85 -3.79
N GLY A 130 1.32 -9.06 -3.49
CA GLY A 130 0.45 -10.02 -4.16
C GLY A 130 -0.32 -9.43 -5.34
N SER A 131 -0.18 -8.13 -5.61
CA SER A 131 -0.83 -7.48 -6.75
C SER A 131 -0.23 -7.96 -8.08
N LYS A 132 -1.00 -7.87 -9.17
CA LYS A 132 -0.59 -8.36 -10.50
C LYS A 132 0.74 -7.77 -10.98
N ASP A 133 1.05 -6.56 -10.55
CA ASP A 133 2.22 -5.79 -10.95
C ASP A 133 3.40 -5.88 -9.96
N GLY A 134 3.26 -6.67 -8.89
CA GLY A 134 4.23 -6.74 -7.80
C GLY A 134 4.16 -5.53 -6.86
N LEU A 135 5.18 -5.36 -6.03
CA LEU A 135 5.18 -4.29 -5.04
C LEU A 135 5.47 -2.92 -5.70
N GLY A 136 4.45 -2.08 -5.81
CA GLY A 136 4.58 -0.68 -6.21
C GLY A 136 4.05 0.30 -5.16
N LEU A 137 4.39 1.58 -5.29
CA LEU A 137 3.82 2.61 -4.41
C LEU A 137 2.31 2.70 -4.58
N LEU A 138 1.80 2.65 -5.81
CA LEU A 138 0.38 2.66 -6.09
C LEU A 138 -0.34 1.46 -5.46
N SER A 139 0.16 0.24 -5.68
CA SER A 139 -0.37 -0.99 -5.08
C SER A 139 -0.35 -0.94 -3.55
N PHE A 140 0.68 -0.31 -2.95
CA PHE A 140 0.79 -0.10 -1.52
C PHE A 140 -0.27 0.88 -0.99
N LEU A 141 -0.43 2.03 -1.64
CA LEU A 141 -1.44 3.02 -1.27
C LEU A 141 -2.85 2.43 -1.37
N GLU A 142 -3.12 1.67 -2.43
CA GLU A 142 -4.38 0.94 -2.60
C GLU A 142 -4.55 -0.15 -1.53
N SER A 143 -3.49 -0.85 -1.16
CA SER A 143 -3.57 -1.93 -0.17
C SER A 143 -3.58 -1.45 1.28
N TYR A 144 -3.48 -0.14 1.52
CA TYR A 144 -3.39 0.40 2.87
C TYR A 144 -4.73 0.24 3.62
N PRO A 145 -4.76 -0.43 4.79
CA PRO A 145 -5.99 -0.72 5.52
C PRO A 145 -6.47 0.51 6.31
N ALA A 146 -6.75 1.61 5.62
CA ALA A 146 -7.41 2.79 6.16
C ALA A 146 -8.22 3.49 5.07
N GLU A 147 -9.41 3.99 5.40
CA GLU A 147 -10.26 4.73 4.46
C GLU A 147 -9.62 6.05 3.98
N THR A 148 -8.76 6.65 4.82
CA THR A 148 -7.99 7.84 4.47
C THR A 148 -6.56 7.72 4.96
N MET A 149 -5.61 7.89 4.04
CA MET A 149 -4.18 7.91 4.33
C MET A 149 -3.65 9.34 4.22
N THR A 150 -3.01 9.85 5.27
CA THR A 150 -2.41 11.19 5.24
C THR A 150 -0.93 11.09 4.89
N VAL A 151 -0.50 11.81 3.85
CA VAL A 151 0.87 11.79 3.32
C VAL A 151 1.45 13.21 3.33
N ASP A 152 2.61 13.38 3.96
CA ASP A 152 3.37 14.64 3.93
C ASP A 152 4.31 14.67 2.71
N LEU A 153 4.01 15.54 1.76
CA LEU A 153 4.78 15.67 0.53
C LEU A 153 6.13 16.37 0.73
N ARG A 154 6.26 17.27 1.72
CA ARG A 154 7.56 17.90 2.04
C ARG A 154 8.50 16.92 2.73
N GLY A 155 7.95 16.03 3.55
CA GLY A 155 8.69 14.92 4.14
C GLY A 155 9.23 13.99 3.05
N LEU A 156 8.40 13.67 2.06
CA LEU A 156 8.75 12.82 0.93
C LEU A 156 9.89 13.43 0.08
N SER A 157 9.76 14.71 -0.32
CA SER A 157 10.78 15.37 -1.13
C SER A 157 12.10 15.60 -0.41
N LYS A 158 12.11 15.80 0.92
CA LYS A 158 13.35 15.81 1.71
C LYS A 158 14.04 14.46 1.75
N LEU A 159 13.26 13.38 1.87
CA LEU A 159 13.78 12.02 1.86
C LEU A 159 14.50 11.77 0.54
N PHE A 160 13.84 12.10 -0.56
CA PHE A 160 14.33 12.01 -1.93
C PHE A 160 15.51 12.93 -2.24
N SER A 161 15.49 14.18 -1.80
CA SER A 161 16.62 15.12 -1.93
C SER A 161 17.85 14.66 -1.12
N GLN A 162 17.67 13.83 -0.09
CA GLN A 162 18.77 13.16 0.63
C GLN A 162 19.20 11.82 -0.01
N THR A 163 18.54 11.34 -1.07
CA THR A 163 18.83 10.02 -1.68
C THR A 163 20.06 9.95 -2.59
N GLU A 164 20.82 11.03 -2.72
CA GLU A 164 22.25 10.90 -3.04
C GLU A 164 22.96 9.93 -2.06
N GLY A 165 22.45 9.80 -0.83
CA GLY A 165 22.89 8.81 0.16
C GLY A 165 22.35 7.39 -0.02
N LEU A 166 21.18 7.16 -0.66
CA LEU A 166 20.66 5.79 -0.85
C LEU A 166 21.39 5.06 -1.98
N GLY A 167 21.80 5.77 -3.04
CA GLY A 167 22.67 5.22 -4.07
C GLY A 167 24.03 4.78 -3.51
N ALA A 168 24.61 5.56 -2.60
CA ALA A 168 25.85 5.21 -1.90
C ALA A 168 25.70 3.99 -0.97
N LEU A 169 24.55 3.85 -0.30
CA LEU A 169 24.27 2.74 0.61
C LEU A 169 23.97 1.42 -0.13
N LEU A 170 23.33 1.48 -1.30
CA LEU A 170 23.06 0.29 -2.12
C LEU A 170 24.26 -0.09 -3.00
N GLY A 171 25.04 0.90 -3.46
CA GLY A 171 26.30 0.67 -4.17
C GLY A 171 27.35 -0.03 -3.30
N GLY A 172 27.41 0.30 -2.00
CA GLY A 172 28.28 -0.39 -1.03
C GLY A 172 27.82 -1.81 -0.67
N ALA A 173 26.52 -2.11 -0.81
CA ALA A 173 25.95 -3.43 -0.48
C ALA A 173 25.91 -4.39 -1.68
N LEU A 174 25.99 -3.88 -2.91
CA LEU A 174 25.97 -4.66 -4.16
C LEU A 174 27.32 -4.71 -4.88
N GLY A 175 28.35 -4.10 -4.31
CA GLY A 175 29.67 -3.97 -4.91
C GLY A 175 30.80 -4.45 -4.02
N ARG A 176 30.83 -5.74 -3.68
CA ARG A 176 32.04 -6.58 -3.47
C ARG A 176 31.68 -8.05 -3.64
#